data_AF-A0A969U3E3-F1
#
_entry.id   AF-A0A969U3E3-F1
#
_cell.length_a   1.000
_cell.length_b   1.000
_cell.length_c   1.000
_cell.angle_alpha   90.00
_cell.angle_beta   90.00
_cell.angle_gamma   90.00
#
_symmetry.space_group_name_H-M   'P 1'
#
loop_
_entity.id
_entity.type
_entity.pdbx_description
1 polymer ?
#
loop_
_entity_poly.entity_id
_entity_poly.type
_entity_poly.pdbx_seq_one_letter_code
_entity_poly.pdbx_strand_id
1 'polypeptide(L)'
;MKKNTLFILYLIPVVLLIGFVANFSVNVPVDDEWRLASFFDKIAAGNASFKDFWALHSNHRIVFPKIIIAVLAFASRWQINYQLYLSVGLALLTSIALYKLSAIQVKNTDILFHAANILTCILLFYLVQQENWLWGFQLAWFLVNLCLVAAVYVLIAHRKLLPYIRISMAAAFCFIASFSLAQGLLSWLAAIPAVVAVEGNAVQKRKKLMLWMLLFLVTCAVYFIDYHPSRKTNIIGLLNKPLVVIDYFLSLLGSPIVRSPGFAAFTGLVILAIFGFLALYFASVIFRSASQSSDNAISSSSPAITESDRLSPPVTASEARQFSEMAKNSSLAITDMAVPWLSVGLFAVLSALFITVGRAEFGSIQAIESSRYTTNSILLLIASLQLGQLFVREQKATLKRNCKFIYWGVAGLLIAAIIVNSQQAIGQARSAFIYKQGGRDCLQLINYLETSDFFDKSPESCLKVLSKKTWLVREGAAIIDKIGWRNFAKKVEFAVGAEQVYGYLDRPETGKRSLTVKKNATFKVAGWAVLPGNLPQPSVVLLSVGDKQSFFANAYINLDSPDIAKTLKSESSNNARWAVDLPANNLPIGPTEIKAWVYNPVNNQFVKLRGSAQVTVEDEE
;
A
#
# COMPACT_ATOMS: atom_id res chain seq x y z
N MET A 1 -4.67 0.03 33.67
CA MET A 1 -3.46 -0.63 33.10
C MET A 1 -2.26 0.25 33.41
N LYS A 2 -1.09 -0.32 33.72
CA LYS A 2 0.13 0.49 33.97
C LYS A 2 0.54 1.20 32.66
N LYS A 3 1.01 2.45 32.75
CA LYS A 3 1.42 3.29 31.60
C LYS A 3 2.43 2.56 30.68
N ASN A 4 3.38 1.83 31.28
CA ASN A 4 4.40 1.08 30.55
C ASN A 4 3.78 -0.06 29.72
N THR A 5 2.79 -0.77 30.24
CA THR A 5 2.08 -1.83 29.50
C THR A 5 1.37 -1.26 28.27
N LEU A 6 0.70 -0.11 28.41
CA LEU A 6 0.03 0.54 27.27
C LEU A 6 1.05 0.98 26.20
N PHE A 7 2.16 1.59 26.61
CA PHE A 7 3.21 2.01 25.70
C PHE A 7 3.76 0.83 24.89
N ILE A 8 4.04 -0.30 25.54
CA ILE A 8 4.50 -1.52 24.87
C ILE A 8 3.48 -2.01 23.83
N LEU A 9 2.18 -2.01 24.17
CA LEU A 9 1.13 -2.44 23.23
C LEU A 9 1.05 -1.58 21.96
N TYR A 10 1.30 -0.27 22.06
CA TYR A 10 1.37 0.59 20.86
C TYR A 10 2.65 0.37 20.04
N LEU A 11 3.74 -0.03 20.69
CA LEU A 11 5.04 -0.21 20.04
C LEU A 11 5.15 -1.52 19.26
N ILE A 12 4.49 -2.60 19.74
CA ILE A 12 4.51 -3.93 19.09
C ILE A 12 4.25 -3.86 17.58
N PRO A 13 3.12 -3.32 17.08
CA PRO A 13 2.83 -3.33 15.65
C PRO A 13 3.85 -2.54 14.83
N VAL A 14 4.42 -1.45 15.39
CA VAL A 14 5.46 -0.65 14.74
C VAL A 14 6.75 -1.45 14.60
N VAL A 15 7.20 -2.10 15.67
CA VAL A 15 8.43 -2.90 15.67
C VAL A 15 8.29 -4.12 14.76
N LEU A 16 7.13 -4.79 14.78
CA LEU A 16 6.85 -5.90 13.86
C LEU A 16 6.92 -5.47 12.40
N LEU A 17 6.37 -4.30 12.06
CA LEU A 17 6.47 -3.77 10.70
C LEU A 17 7.91 -3.41 10.33
N ILE A 18 8.65 -2.75 11.22
CA ILE A 18 10.07 -2.42 10.95
C ILE A 18 10.87 -3.71 10.71
N GLY A 19 10.66 -4.74 11.53
CA GLY A 19 11.26 -6.05 11.34
C GLY A 19 10.85 -6.68 10.00
N PHE A 20 9.58 -6.60 9.62
CA PHE A 20 9.09 -7.08 8.32
C PHE A 20 9.80 -6.38 7.14
N VAL A 21 9.88 -5.04 7.14
CA VAL A 21 10.55 -4.27 6.08
C VAL A 21 12.05 -4.57 6.06
N ALA A 22 12.70 -4.66 7.22
CA ALA A 22 14.13 -4.97 7.31
C ALA A 22 14.48 -6.35 6.73
N ASN A 23 13.59 -7.35 6.91
CA ASN A 23 13.84 -8.71 6.45
C ASN A 23 13.45 -8.94 4.97
N PHE A 24 12.47 -8.20 4.43
CA PHE A 24 11.91 -8.49 3.10
C PHE A 24 12.09 -7.38 2.07
N SER A 25 12.66 -6.22 2.44
CA SER A 25 12.98 -5.18 1.47
C SER A 25 14.14 -5.61 0.56
N VAL A 26 14.00 -5.32 -0.74
CA VAL A 26 15.06 -5.48 -1.72
C VAL A 26 15.23 -4.16 -2.43
N ASN A 27 16.46 -3.65 -2.47
CA ASN A 27 16.78 -2.34 -3.02
C ASN A 27 16.76 -2.35 -4.56
N VAL A 28 15.59 -2.51 -5.17
CA VAL A 28 15.37 -2.46 -6.62
C VAL A 28 14.06 -1.73 -6.94
N PRO A 29 14.01 -0.85 -7.96
CA PRO A 29 12.75 -0.31 -8.44
C PRO A 29 11.86 -1.41 -9.01
N VAL A 30 10.55 -1.25 -8.88
CA VAL A 30 9.56 -2.21 -9.41
C VAL A 30 8.49 -1.51 -10.24
N ASP A 31 8.08 -2.17 -11.32
CA ASP A 31 7.01 -1.78 -12.25
C ASP A 31 7.13 -0.33 -12.71
N ASP A 32 6.13 0.51 -12.39
CA ASP A 32 6.05 1.89 -12.85
C ASP A 32 7.11 2.79 -12.20
N GLU A 33 7.73 2.38 -11.08
CA GLU A 33 8.81 3.13 -10.44
C GLU A 33 10.01 3.33 -11.38
N TRP A 34 10.27 2.37 -12.29
CA TRP A 34 11.30 2.49 -13.31
C TRP A 34 11.13 3.70 -14.23
N ARG A 35 9.91 4.18 -14.44
CA ARG A 35 9.67 5.36 -15.30
C ARG A 35 10.30 6.64 -14.71
N LEU A 36 10.61 6.65 -13.40
CA LEU A 36 11.30 7.77 -12.76
C LEU A 36 12.77 7.89 -13.17
N ALA A 37 13.39 6.84 -13.73
CA ALA A 37 14.78 6.90 -14.19
C ALA A 37 14.98 8.04 -15.22
N SER A 38 14.12 8.10 -16.24
CA SER A 38 14.15 9.19 -17.25
C SER A 38 13.97 10.58 -16.64
N PHE A 39 13.17 10.70 -15.58
CA PHE A 39 12.97 11.94 -14.84
C PHE A 39 14.24 12.34 -14.07
N PHE A 40 14.93 11.37 -13.46
CA PHE A 40 16.20 11.63 -12.79
C PHE A 40 17.32 12.00 -13.75
N ASP A 41 17.37 11.41 -14.95
CA ASP A 41 18.33 11.82 -16.00
C ASP A 41 18.20 13.31 -16.34
N LYS A 42 16.96 13.78 -16.50
CA LYS A 42 16.70 15.21 -16.75
C LYS A 42 17.13 16.10 -15.61
N ILE A 43 16.88 15.69 -14.36
CA ILE A 43 17.33 16.46 -13.18
C ILE A 43 18.86 16.49 -13.12
N ALA A 44 19.52 15.33 -13.29
CA ALA A 44 20.98 15.21 -13.25
C ALA A 44 21.65 16.04 -14.35
N ALA A 45 21.03 16.13 -15.52
CA ALA A 45 21.50 16.96 -16.64
C ALA A 45 21.21 18.46 -16.48
N GLY A 46 20.51 18.90 -15.43
CA GLY A 46 20.09 20.31 -15.26
C GLY A 46 18.97 20.76 -16.21
N ASN A 47 18.30 19.81 -16.88
CA ASN A 47 17.29 20.07 -17.92
C ASN A 47 15.85 19.84 -17.44
N ALA A 48 15.65 19.52 -16.15
CA ALA A 48 14.32 19.31 -15.60
C ALA A 48 13.54 20.62 -15.51
N SER A 49 12.29 20.59 -15.95
CA SER A 49 11.36 21.72 -15.93
C SER A 49 10.14 21.41 -15.07
N PHE A 50 9.31 22.42 -14.77
CA PHE A 50 8.02 22.19 -14.11
C PHE A 50 7.14 21.17 -14.87
N LYS A 51 7.22 21.12 -16.20
CA LYS A 51 6.48 20.16 -17.03
C LYS A 51 6.80 18.70 -16.67
N ASP A 52 8.04 18.42 -16.28
CA ASP A 52 8.46 17.05 -15.90
C ASP A 52 7.87 16.63 -14.56
N PHE A 53 7.76 17.56 -13.61
CA PHE A 53 7.05 17.35 -12.34
C PHE A 53 5.55 17.21 -12.58
N TRP A 54 4.99 18.07 -13.43
CA TRP A 54 3.58 18.09 -13.77
C TRP A 54 3.14 16.83 -14.52
N ALA A 55 3.98 16.27 -15.40
CA ALA A 55 3.64 15.14 -16.28
C ALA A 55 3.01 13.95 -15.53
N LEU A 56 2.07 13.27 -16.21
CA LEU A 56 1.39 12.12 -15.65
C LEU A 56 2.35 10.95 -15.40
N HIS A 57 2.13 10.27 -14.28
CA HIS A 57 2.76 9.01 -13.96
C HIS A 57 1.66 8.00 -13.64
N SER A 58 1.51 6.98 -14.48
CA SER A 58 0.42 5.98 -14.37
C SER A 58 -0.98 6.60 -14.23
N ASN A 59 -1.25 7.64 -15.03
CA ASN A 59 -2.49 8.45 -15.03
C ASN A 59 -2.70 9.35 -13.80
N HIS A 60 -1.71 9.50 -12.92
CA HIS A 60 -1.79 10.37 -11.75
C HIS A 60 -0.89 11.62 -11.90
N ARG A 61 -1.36 12.77 -11.38
CA ARG A 61 -0.49 13.92 -11.10
C ARG A 61 0.15 13.72 -9.73
N ILE A 62 1.44 13.38 -9.72
CA ILE A 62 2.18 13.00 -8.50
C ILE A 62 3.30 14.00 -8.17
N VAL A 63 2.98 15.30 -8.24
CA VAL A 63 3.96 16.39 -8.09
C VAL A 63 4.71 16.27 -6.75
N PHE A 64 3.98 16.14 -5.64
CA PHE A 64 4.61 16.07 -4.31
C PHE A 64 5.41 14.77 -4.10
N PRO A 65 4.92 13.58 -4.46
CA PRO A 65 5.72 12.37 -4.47
C PRO A 65 6.96 12.47 -5.35
N LYS A 66 6.88 13.05 -6.56
CA LYS A 66 8.07 13.24 -7.41
C LYS A 66 9.13 14.11 -6.75
N ILE A 67 8.72 15.20 -6.08
CA ILE A 67 9.64 16.07 -5.33
C ILE A 67 10.32 15.27 -4.21
N ILE A 68 9.52 14.58 -3.38
CA ILE A 68 10.03 13.80 -2.24
C ILE A 68 10.95 12.68 -2.73
N ILE A 69 10.52 11.90 -3.72
CA ILE A 69 11.30 10.78 -4.26
C ILE A 69 12.57 11.30 -4.93
N ALA A 70 12.54 12.42 -5.66
CA ALA A 70 13.75 13.01 -6.24
C ALA A 70 14.76 13.39 -5.14
N VAL A 71 14.32 14.09 -4.08
CA VAL A 71 15.21 14.44 -2.96
C VAL A 71 15.84 13.18 -2.34
N LEU A 72 15.04 12.16 -2.06
CA LEU A 72 15.53 10.90 -1.49
C LEU A 72 16.46 10.15 -2.46
N ALA A 73 16.14 10.13 -3.75
CA ALA A 73 16.93 9.44 -4.77
C ALA A 73 18.30 10.09 -4.94
N PHE A 74 18.36 11.41 -5.09
CA PHE A 74 19.62 12.13 -5.22
C PHE A 74 20.46 12.07 -3.92
N ALA A 75 19.83 12.09 -2.74
CA ALA A 75 20.54 11.96 -1.46
C ALA A 75 21.10 10.55 -1.20
N SER A 76 20.51 9.51 -1.79
CA SER A 76 20.84 8.11 -1.48
C SER A 76 21.39 7.29 -2.65
N ARG A 77 21.51 7.89 -3.84
CA ARG A 77 21.75 7.19 -5.13
C ARG A 77 20.64 6.20 -5.46
N TRP A 78 19.40 6.63 -5.25
CA TRP A 78 18.16 5.89 -5.47
C TRP A 78 18.12 4.54 -4.75
N GLN A 79 18.47 4.57 -3.46
CA GLN A 79 18.20 3.46 -2.56
C GLN A 79 16.73 3.48 -2.12
N ILE A 80 15.99 2.45 -2.54
CA ILE A 80 14.53 2.34 -2.33
C ILE A 80 14.18 2.32 -0.83
N ASN A 81 15.07 1.80 0.01
CA ASN A 81 14.85 1.70 1.46
C ASN A 81 14.51 3.03 2.12
N TYR A 82 15.07 4.17 1.65
CA TYR A 82 14.74 5.49 2.19
C TYR A 82 13.27 5.87 1.95
N GLN A 83 12.72 5.49 0.80
CA GLN A 83 11.30 5.67 0.51
C GLN A 83 10.45 4.79 1.44
N LEU A 84 10.87 3.54 1.69
CA LEU A 84 10.18 2.63 2.61
C LEU A 84 10.19 3.15 4.05
N TYR A 85 11.32 3.66 4.53
CA TYR A 85 11.43 4.26 5.86
C TYR A 85 10.54 5.50 5.99
N LEU A 86 10.48 6.34 4.96
CA LEU A 86 9.57 7.48 4.95
C LEU A 86 8.10 7.02 4.97
N SER A 87 7.73 5.97 4.24
CA SER A 87 6.37 5.38 4.31
C SER A 87 5.99 4.98 5.73
N VAL A 88 6.90 4.30 6.46
CA VAL A 88 6.69 3.95 7.88
C VAL A 88 6.55 5.21 8.74
N GLY A 89 7.37 6.24 8.51
CA GLY A 89 7.28 7.53 9.18
C GLY A 89 5.94 8.25 8.94
N LEU A 90 5.44 8.27 7.70
CA LEU A 90 4.14 8.85 7.34
C LEU A 90 2.98 8.10 8.03
N ALA A 91 3.06 6.77 8.09
CA ALA A 91 2.09 5.95 8.81
C ALA A 91 2.13 6.22 10.33
N LEU A 92 3.33 6.42 10.90
CA LEU A 92 3.49 6.79 12.31
C LEU A 92 2.90 8.16 12.62
N LEU A 93 3.15 9.17 11.78
CA LEU A 93 2.53 10.49 11.92
C LEU A 93 1.01 10.41 11.82
N THR A 94 0.50 9.58 10.91
CA THR A 94 -0.95 9.32 10.77
C THR A 94 -1.51 8.68 12.04
N SER A 95 -0.84 7.68 12.61
CA SER A 95 -1.23 7.02 13.86
C SER A 95 -1.26 7.99 15.04
N ILE A 96 -0.24 8.83 15.17
CA ILE A 96 -0.19 9.88 16.21
C ILE A 96 -1.35 10.86 16.04
N ALA A 97 -1.64 11.30 14.82
CA ALA A 97 -2.73 12.23 14.55
C ALA A 97 -4.11 11.61 14.86
N LEU A 98 -4.34 10.35 14.50
CA LEU A 98 -5.57 9.62 14.81
C LEU A 98 -5.74 9.37 16.33
N TYR A 99 -4.66 9.03 17.03
CA TYR A 99 -4.68 8.92 18.49
C TYR A 99 -5.04 10.27 19.14
N LYS A 100 -4.43 11.37 18.69
CA LYS A 100 -4.75 12.71 19.19
C LYS A 100 -6.19 13.10 18.90
N LEU A 101 -6.71 12.78 17.71
CA LEU A 101 -8.13 12.96 17.37
C LEU A 101 -9.03 12.22 18.37
N SER A 102 -8.77 10.93 18.62
CA SER A 102 -9.54 10.12 19.58
C SER A 102 -9.45 10.69 21.01
N ALA A 103 -8.25 11.10 21.44
CA ALA A 103 -8.01 11.62 22.78
C ALA A 103 -8.74 12.94 23.07
N ILE A 104 -8.94 13.79 22.04
CA ILE A 104 -9.70 15.05 22.19
C ILE A 104 -11.19 14.77 22.39
N GLN A 105 -11.68 13.62 21.94
CA GLN A 105 -13.10 13.28 21.95
C GLN A 105 -13.54 12.65 23.27
N VAL A 106 -12.67 11.93 23.97
CA VAL A 106 -13.07 11.15 25.15
C VAL A 106 -12.49 11.76 26.42
N LYS A 107 -13.37 12.26 27.31
CA LYS A 107 -12.96 12.87 28.60
C LYS A 107 -12.28 11.87 29.56
N ASN A 108 -12.68 10.59 29.57
CA ASN A 108 -12.13 9.55 30.44
C ASN A 108 -11.50 8.41 29.62
N THR A 109 -10.18 8.21 29.75
CA THR A 109 -9.44 7.14 29.07
C THR A 109 -9.64 5.79 29.79
N ASP A 110 -10.76 5.13 29.52
CA ASP A 110 -11.06 3.80 30.03
C ASP A 110 -10.49 2.67 29.12
N ILE A 111 -10.79 1.42 29.48
CA ILE A 111 -10.33 0.25 28.71
C ILE A 111 -10.84 0.23 27.26
N LEU A 112 -12.04 0.74 27.01
CA LEU A 112 -12.62 0.78 25.66
C LEU A 112 -11.85 1.77 24.78
N PHE A 113 -11.52 2.94 25.34
CA PHE A 113 -10.66 3.94 24.70
C PHE A 113 -9.30 3.37 24.28
N HIS A 114 -8.63 2.67 25.20
CA HIS A 114 -7.33 2.08 24.89
C HIS A 114 -7.44 0.95 23.87
N ALA A 115 -8.48 0.12 23.95
CA ALA A 115 -8.70 -0.97 22.99
C ALA A 115 -8.92 -0.46 21.56
N ALA A 116 -9.79 0.53 21.37
CA ALA A 116 -10.06 1.12 20.06
C ALA A 116 -8.78 1.72 19.43
N ASN A 117 -7.99 2.44 20.23
CA ASN A 117 -6.78 3.10 19.75
C ASN A 117 -5.61 2.13 19.52
N ILE A 118 -5.45 1.10 20.36
CA ILE A 118 -4.45 0.03 20.11
C ILE A 118 -4.82 -0.72 18.83
N LEU A 119 -6.09 -1.07 18.64
CA LEU A 119 -6.53 -1.77 17.44
C LEU A 119 -6.45 -0.87 16.18
N THR A 120 -6.69 0.44 16.32
CA THR A 120 -6.41 1.43 15.27
C THR A 120 -4.92 1.43 14.90
N CYS A 121 -4.02 1.39 15.89
CA CYS A 121 -2.57 1.29 15.65
C CYS A 121 -2.22 0.00 14.91
N ILE A 122 -2.73 -1.16 15.37
CA ILE A 122 -2.50 -2.45 14.70
C ILE A 122 -2.99 -2.41 13.25
N LEU A 123 -4.18 -1.85 12.99
CA LEU A 123 -4.74 -1.71 11.65
C LEU A 123 -3.87 -0.84 10.73
N LEU A 124 -3.33 0.29 11.21
CA LEU A 124 -2.47 1.16 10.40
C LEU A 124 -1.15 0.48 9.98
N PHE A 125 -0.56 -0.31 10.88
CA PHE A 125 0.70 -1.02 10.65
C PHE A 125 0.50 -2.48 10.19
N TYR A 126 -0.72 -2.83 9.80
CA TYR A 126 -1.11 -4.17 9.42
C TYR A 126 -0.30 -4.65 8.21
N LEU A 127 0.24 -5.88 8.27
CA LEU A 127 1.10 -6.44 7.23
C LEU A 127 0.34 -6.81 5.94
N VAL A 128 -0.99 -6.87 5.99
CA VAL A 128 -1.84 -7.21 4.82
C VAL A 128 -1.54 -6.29 3.63
N GLN A 129 -1.16 -5.03 3.86
CA GLN A 129 -0.78 -4.05 2.84
C GLN A 129 0.70 -4.16 2.39
N GLN A 130 1.28 -5.37 2.43
CA GLN A 130 2.70 -5.66 2.16
C GLN A 130 3.28 -5.01 0.89
N GLU A 131 2.51 -4.87 -0.19
CA GLU A 131 2.99 -4.18 -1.39
C GLU A 131 3.38 -2.74 -1.08
N ASN A 132 2.59 -2.03 -0.26
CA ASN A 132 2.89 -0.66 0.12
C ASN A 132 4.09 -0.56 1.06
N TRP A 133 4.36 -1.61 1.84
CA TRP A 133 5.52 -1.67 2.72
C TRP A 133 6.83 -2.03 2.01
N LEU A 134 6.76 -2.71 0.86
CA LEU A 134 7.92 -3.27 0.15
C LEU A 134 8.10 -2.70 -1.27
N TRP A 135 7.45 -1.57 -1.57
CA TRP A 135 7.57 -0.88 -2.86
C TRP A 135 7.64 0.65 -2.65
N GLY A 136 8.78 1.26 -3.02
CA GLY A 136 9.09 2.66 -2.76
C GLY A 136 8.03 3.64 -3.28
N PHE A 137 7.60 3.45 -4.53
CA PHE A 137 6.58 4.26 -5.18
C PHE A 137 5.27 4.41 -4.36
N GLN A 138 4.94 3.42 -3.53
CA GLN A 138 3.69 3.40 -2.77
C GLN A 138 3.65 4.40 -1.60
N LEU A 139 4.74 5.13 -1.31
CA LEU A 139 4.75 6.20 -0.31
C LEU A 139 3.66 7.25 -0.51
N ALA A 140 3.24 7.44 -1.76
CA ALA A 140 2.18 8.38 -2.12
C ALA A 140 0.81 8.04 -1.46
N TRP A 141 0.51 6.76 -1.20
CA TRP A 141 -0.70 6.37 -0.46
C TRP A 141 -0.67 6.87 0.98
N PHE A 142 0.45 6.67 1.68
CA PHE A 142 0.61 7.11 3.05
C PHE A 142 0.60 8.64 3.16
N LEU A 143 1.17 9.34 2.18
CA LEU A 143 1.13 10.80 2.12
C LEU A 143 -0.31 11.33 1.98
N VAL A 144 -1.13 10.73 1.10
CA VAL A 144 -2.53 11.11 0.94
C VAL A 144 -3.32 10.88 2.23
N ASN A 145 -3.12 9.74 2.89
CA ASN A 145 -3.79 9.42 4.15
C ASN A 145 -3.40 10.38 5.27
N LEU A 146 -2.10 10.69 5.40
CA LEU A 146 -1.62 11.68 6.35
C LEU A 146 -2.24 13.05 6.09
N CYS A 147 -2.28 13.49 4.82
CA CYS A 147 -2.86 14.78 4.45
C CYS A 147 -4.34 14.88 4.83
N LEU A 148 -5.15 13.85 4.54
CA LEU A 148 -6.55 13.82 4.96
C LEU A 148 -6.68 13.91 6.48
N VAL A 149 -5.96 13.05 7.22
CA VAL A 149 -6.05 13.00 8.68
C VAL A 149 -5.56 14.31 9.30
N ALA A 150 -4.51 14.91 8.75
CA ALA A 150 -4.00 16.21 9.16
C ALA A 150 -5.00 17.33 8.88
N ALA A 151 -5.68 17.33 7.72
CA ALA A 151 -6.73 18.28 7.41
C ALA A 151 -7.88 18.20 8.44
N VAL A 152 -8.37 16.99 8.71
CA VAL A 152 -9.41 16.75 9.73
C VAL A 152 -8.92 17.13 11.14
N TYR A 153 -7.68 16.79 11.48
CA TYR A 153 -7.08 17.13 12.77
C TYR A 153 -7.01 18.64 12.98
N VAL A 154 -6.53 19.41 12.00
CA VAL A 154 -6.46 20.88 12.10
C VAL A 154 -7.85 21.50 12.18
N LEU A 155 -8.81 20.97 11.43
CA LEU A 155 -10.20 21.42 11.48
C LEU A 155 -10.88 21.17 12.82
N ILE A 156 -10.40 20.25 13.67
CA ILE A 156 -11.11 19.84 14.89
C ILE A 156 -10.33 20.16 16.17
N ALA A 157 -9.03 19.91 16.19
CA ALA A 157 -8.21 19.97 17.40
C ALA A 157 -7.83 21.40 17.82
N HIS A 158 -7.65 22.30 16.87
CA HIS A 158 -7.05 23.61 17.12
C HIS A 158 -8.10 24.72 17.28
N ARG A 159 -9.06 24.57 18.19
CA ARG A 159 -10.13 25.58 18.42
C ARG A 159 -9.62 26.97 18.83
N LYS A 160 -8.38 27.07 19.31
CA LYS A 160 -7.71 28.36 19.61
C LYS A 160 -7.36 29.15 18.34
N LEU A 161 -7.17 28.47 17.21
CA LEU A 161 -6.89 29.14 15.94
C LEU A 161 -8.17 29.67 15.31
N LEU A 162 -8.06 30.80 14.63
CA LEU A 162 -9.18 31.41 13.93
C LEU A 162 -9.73 30.45 12.85
N PRO A 163 -11.06 30.37 12.66
CA PRO A 163 -11.68 29.42 11.73
C PRO A 163 -11.12 29.44 10.30
N TYR A 164 -10.81 30.62 9.76
CA TYR A 164 -10.27 30.75 8.41
C TYR A 164 -8.83 30.21 8.29
N ILE A 165 -8.03 30.30 9.35
CA ILE A 165 -6.67 29.73 9.39
C ILE A 165 -6.76 28.21 9.34
N ARG A 166 -7.64 27.61 10.16
CA ARG A 166 -7.87 26.15 10.16
C ARG A 166 -8.32 25.65 8.79
N ILE A 167 -9.27 26.35 8.17
CA ILE A 167 -9.75 26.03 6.81
C ILE A 167 -8.62 26.14 5.79
N SER A 168 -7.81 27.20 5.85
CA SER A 168 -6.70 27.40 4.91
C SER A 168 -5.62 26.32 5.04
N MET A 169 -5.25 25.96 6.28
CA MET A 169 -4.31 24.85 6.54
C MET A 169 -4.87 23.51 6.06
N ALA A 170 -6.15 23.22 6.31
CA ALA A 170 -6.80 22.00 5.84
C ALA A 170 -6.87 21.94 4.31
N ALA A 171 -7.19 23.06 3.67
CA ALA A 171 -7.18 23.20 2.21
C ALA A 171 -5.78 22.94 1.63
N ALA A 172 -4.72 23.41 2.29
CA ALA A 172 -3.34 23.12 1.89
C ALA A 172 -3.03 21.61 1.93
N PHE A 173 -3.45 20.91 2.99
CA PHE A 173 -3.29 19.45 3.04
C PHE A 173 -4.10 18.73 1.96
N CYS A 174 -5.36 19.13 1.72
CA CYS A 174 -6.17 18.55 0.63
C CYS A 174 -5.58 18.83 -0.75
N PHE A 175 -4.98 20.00 -0.96
CA PHE A 175 -4.24 20.34 -2.17
C PHE A 175 -3.01 19.43 -2.34
N ILE A 176 -2.21 19.24 -1.28
CA ILE A 176 -1.06 18.31 -1.31
C ILE A 176 -1.52 16.88 -1.65
N ALA A 177 -2.59 16.41 -1.03
CA ALA A 177 -3.18 15.11 -1.33
C ALA A 177 -3.58 15.00 -2.81
N SER A 178 -4.23 16.04 -3.36
CA SER A 178 -4.73 16.08 -4.75
C SER A 178 -3.63 15.89 -5.79
N PHE A 179 -2.43 16.40 -5.53
CA PHE A 179 -1.24 16.22 -6.39
C PHE A 179 -0.26 15.17 -5.85
N SER A 180 -0.73 14.28 -4.99
CA SER A 180 0.02 13.11 -4.53
C SER A 180 -0.47 11.83 -5.20
N LEU A 181 -1.79 11.61 -5.24
CA LEU A 181 -2.44 10.60 -6.08
C LEU A 181 -3.84 11.10 -6.44
N ALA A 182 -4.44 10.57 -7.52
CA ALA A 182 -5.73 11.06 -8.02
C ALA A 182 -6.86 11.00 -6.99
N GLN A 183 -6.91 9.95 -6.17
CA GLN A 183 -7.89 9.82 -5.08
C GLN A 183 -7.73 10.89 -3.99
N GLY A 184 -6.58 11.58 -3.92
CA GLY A 184 -6.38 12.70 -3.01
C GLY A 184 -7.33 13.87 -3.26
N LEU A 185 -7.88 14.01 -4.48
CA LEU A 185 -8.96 14.95 -4.78
C LEU A 185 -10.22 14.69 -3.93
N LEU A 186 -10.45 13.44 -3.53
CA LEU A 186 -11.60 13.05 -2.72
C LEU A 186 -11.46 13.48 -1.26
N SER A 187 -10.26 13.89 -0.83
CA SER A 187 -10.05 14.41 0.53
C SER A 187 -10.87 15.68 0.80
N TRP A 188 -11.09 16.51 -0.23
CA TRP A 188 -11.95 17.69 -0.14
C TRP A 188 -13.39 17.33 0.20
N LEU A 189 -13.95 16.33 -0.50
CA LEU A 189 -15.32 15.85 -0.26
C LEU A 189 -15.43 15.13 1.07
N ALA A 190 -14.43 14.32 1.40
CA ALA A 190 -14.40 13.57 2.64
C ALA A 190 -14.30 14.48 3.88
N ALA A 191 -13.63 15.63 3.79
CA ALA A 191 -13.49 16.57 4.89
C ALA A 191 -14.72 17.48 5.12
N ILE A 192 -15.76 17.41 4.28
CA ILE A 192 -16.98 18.24 4.41
C ILE A 192 -17.59 18.16 5.82
N PRO A 193 -17.76 16.98 6.46
CA PRO A 193 -18.29 16.92 7.82
C PRO A 193 -17.46 17.75 8.80
N ALA A 194 -16.13 17.70 8.70
CA ALA A 194 -15.23 18.50 9.54
C ALA A 194 -15.30 20.00 9.25
N VAL A 195 -15.46 20.40 7.99
CA VAL A 195 -15.62 21.82 7.59
C VAL A 195 -16.92 22.41 8.15
N VAL A 196 -18.02 21.66 8.08
CA VAL A 196 -19.33 22.09 8.60
C VAL A 196 -19.34 22.15 10.14
N ALA A 197 -18.51 21.34 10.80
CA ALA A 197 -18.33 21.36 12.25
C ALA A 197 -17.55 22.59 12.76
N VAL A 198 -16.81 23.32 11.91
CA VAL A 198 -16.09 24.53 12.32
C VAL A 198 -17.08 25.61 12.81
N GLU A 199 -16.76 26.23 13.95
CA GLU A 199 -17.65 27.13 14.70
C GLU A 199 -18.10 28.35 13.88
N GLY A 200 -19.38 28.69 13.92
CA GLY A 200 -19.96 29.85 13.22
C GLY A 200 -21.48 29.76 13.09
N ASN A 201 -22.13 30.89 12.81
CA ASN A 201 -23.58 30.91 12.54
C ASN A 201 -23.92 30.24 11.19
N ALA A 202 -25.20 29.99 10.91
CA ALA A 202 -25.62 29.27 9.70
C ALA A 202 -25.10 29.90 8.39
N VAL A 203 -25.10 31.23 8.31
CA VAL A 203 -24.58 31.98 7.15
C VAL A 203 -23.07 31.80 7.01
N GLN A 204 -22.32 31.90 8.10
CA GLN A 204 -20.87 31.68 8.10
C GLN A 204 -20.52 30.24 7.72
N LYS A 205 -21.24 29.25 8.25
CA LYS A 205 -21.05 27.83 7.87
C LYS A 205 -21.31 27.61 6.38
N ARG A 206 -22.38 28.20 5.83
CA ARG A 206 -22.67 28.15 4.38
C ARG A 206 -21.56 28.81 3.56
N LYS A 207 -21.07 30.00 3.96
CA LYS A 207 -19.95 30.69 3.29
C LYS A 207 -18.67 29.85 3.28
N LYS A 208 -18.32 29.23 4.41
CA LYS A 208 -17.15 28.33 4.51
C LYS A 208 -17.30 27.13 3.57
N LEU A 209 -18.48 26.50 3.54
CA LEU A 209 -18.74 25.38 2.63
C LEU A 209 -18.67 25.80 1.16
N MET A 210 -19.24 26.95 0.79
CA MET A 210 -19.14 27.48 -0.58
C MET A 210 -17.68 27.76 -0.97
N LEU A 211 -16.91 28.39 -0.09
CA LEU A 211 -15.48 28.61 -0.31
C LEU A 211 -14.71 27.29 -0.45
N TRP A 212 -15.01 26.31 0.41
CA TRP A 212 -14.39 24.99 0.37
C TRP A 212 -14.68 24.27 -0.96
N MET A 213 -15.93 24.28 -1.41
CA MET A 213 -16.31 23.70 -2.70
C MET A 213 -15.72 24.46 -3.88
N LEU A 214 -15.59 25.80 -3.79
CA LEU A 214 -14.89 26.58 -4.81
C LEU A 214 -13.41 26.17 -4.91
N LEU A 215 -12.72 26.04 -3.77
CA LEU A 215 -11.32 25.58 -3.74
C LEU A 215 -11.15 24.16 -4.29
N PHE A 216 -12.09 23.26 -4.00
CA PHE A 216 -12.15 21.93 -4.59
C PHE A 216 -12.29 21.99 -6.11
N LEU A 217 -13.26 22.76 -6.63
CA LEU A 217 -13.50 22.88 -8.07
C LEU A 217 -12.31 23.50 -8.80
N VAL A 218 -11.69 24.55 -8.23
CA VAL A 218 -10.47 25.15 -8.76
C VAL A 218 -9.33 24.12 -8.77
N THR A 219 -9.16 23.35 -7.70
CA THR A 219 -8.12 22.31 -7.64
C THR A 219 -8.35 21.22 -8.69
N CYS A 220 -9.60 20.80 -8.91
CA CYS A 220 -9.96 19.88 -9.99
C CYS A 220 -9.63 20.47 -11.37
N ALA A 221 -10.04 21.71 -11.64
CA ALA A 221 -9.73 22.38 -12.91
C ALA A 221 -8.22 22.44 -13.15
N VAL A 222 -7.44 22.79 -12.12
CA VAL A 222 -5.98 22.79 -12.18
C VAL A 222 -5.43 21.39 -12.42
N TYR A 223 -5.90 20.36 -11.71
CA TYR A 223 -5.45 18.97 -11.89
C TYR A 223 -5.56 18.48 -13.34
N PHE A 224 -6.63 18.88 -14.04
CA PHE A 224 -6.93 18.44 -15.40
C PHE A 224 -6.28 19.28 -16.51
N ILE A 225 -5.53 20.34 -16.19
CA ILE A 225 -4.73 21.08 -17.18
C ILE A 225 -3.75 20.12 -17.86
N ASP A 226 -3.80 20.01 -19.19
CA ASP A 226 -2.95 19.12 -20.02
C ASP A 226 -3.03 17.63 -19.63
N TYR A 227 -4.22 17.16 -19.22
CA TYR A 227 -4.41 15.78 -18.75
C TYR A 227 -4.71 14.81 -19.92
N HIS A 228 -3.67 14.10 -20.36
CA HIS A 228 -3.73 13.14 -21.46
C HIS A 228 -3.37 11.71 -20.97
N PRO A 229 -4.33 10.94 -20.41
CA PRO A 229 -4.04 9.64 -19.83
C PRO A 229 -3.73 8.59 -20.90
N SER A 230 -2.72 7.76 -20.64
CA SER A 230 -2.28 6.67 -21.53
C SER A 230 -3.31 5.55 -21.71
N ARG A 231 -4.20 5.36 -20.73
CA ARG A 231 -5.35 4.45 -20.83
C ARG A 231 -6.63 5.23 -20.55
N LYS A 232 -7.57 5.19 -21.48
CA LYS A 232 -8.93 5.73 -21.29
C LYS A 232 -9.80 4.65 -20.66
N THR A 233 -10.47 4.98 -19.56
CA THR A 233 -11.43 4.08 -18.90
C THR A 233 -12.76 4.11 -19.67
N ASN A 234 -13.35 2.96 -19.98
CA ASN A 234 -14.65 2.90 -20.64
C ASN A 234 -15.78 2.90 -19.60
N ILE A 235 -16.13 4.09 -19.11
CA ILE A 235 -17.17 4.28 -18.08
C ILE A 235 -18.52 3.70 -18.54
N ILE A 236 -18.89 3.88 -19.81
CA ILE A 236 -20.16 3.35 -20.36
C ILE A 236 -20.14 1.80 -20.33
N GLY A 237 -19.02 1.19 -20.71
CA GLY A 237 -18.84 -0.25 -20.63
C GLY A 237 -18.95 -0.81 -19.21
N LEU A 238 -18.49 -0.05 -18.20
CA LEU A 238 -18.65 -0.39 -16.78
C LEU A 238 -20.10 -0.31 -16.30
N LEU A 239 -20.85 0.69 -16.75
CA LEU A 239 -22.28 0.82 -16.43
C LEU A 239 -23.11 -0.35 -16.97
N ASN A 240 -22.68 -0.95 -18.09
CA ASN A 240 -23.31 -2.14 -18.66
C ASN A 240 -22.94 -3.44 -17.90
N LYS A 241 -22.03 -3.39 -16.92
CA LYS A 241 -21.60 -4.54 -16.09
C LYS A 241 -21.72 -4.22 -14.59
N PRO A 242 -22.92 -3.85 -14.10
CA PRO A 242 -23.09 -3.35 -12.73
C PRO A 242 -22.69 -4.38 -11.66
N LEU A 243 -22.93 -5.67 -11.88
CA LEU A 243 -22.55 -6.73 -10.95
C LEU A 243 -21.02 -6.84 -10.78
N VAL A 244 -20.25 -6.65 -11.86
CA VAL A 244 -18.78 -6.66 -11.80
C VAL A 244 -18.27 -5.47 -11.00
N VAL A 245 -18.88 -4.29 -11.19
CA VAL A 245 -18.54 -3.07 -10.46
C VAL A 245 -18.85 -3.22 -8.97
N ILE A 246 -20.03 -3.75 -8.64
CA ILE A 246 -20.46 -3.99 -7.25
C ILE A 246 -19.55 -5.02 -6.58
N ASP A 247 -19.29 -6.15 -7.24
CA ASP A 247 -18.43 -7.21 -6.70
C ASP A 247 -17.00 -6.71 -6.48
N TYR A 248 -16.44 -5.95 -7.42
CA TYR A 248 -15.12 -5.33 -7.26
C TYR A 248 -15.08 -4.37 -6.07
N PHE A 249 -16.06 -3.45 -5.98
CA PHE A 249 -16.13 -2.45 -4.90
C PHE A 249 -16.26 -3.11 -3.52
N LEU A 250 -17.18 -4.07 -3.39
CA LEU A 250 -17.38 -4.79 -2.13
C LEU A 250 -16.16 -5.65 -1.79
N SER A 251 -15.60 -6.38 -2.76
CA SER A 251 -14.39 -7.19 -2.54
C SER A 251 -13.20 -6.32 -2.09
N LEU A 252 -13.07 -5.12 -2.64
CA LEU A 252 -12.04 -4.17 -2.24
C LEU A 252 -12.20 -3.74 -0.77
N LEU A 253 -13.42 -3.46 -0.32
CA LEU A 253 -13.70 -3.10 1.08
C LEU A 253 -13.48 -4.28 2.04
N GLY A 254 -13.76 -5.51 1.63
CA GLY A 254 -13.56 -6.72 2.43
C GLY A 254 -12.14 -7.29 2.44
N SER A 255 -11.31 -6.91 1.45
CA SER A 255 -9.95 -7.41 1.25
C SER A 255 -8.96 -7.26 2.42
N PRO A 256 -9.11 -6.31 3.37
CA PRO A 256 -8.28 -6.29 4.57
C PRO A 256 -8.55 -7.46 5.53
N ILE A 257 -9.73 -8.09 5.44
CA ILE A 257 -10.18 -9.15 6.36
C ILE A 257 -10.19 -10.51 5.69
N VAL A 258 -10.74 -10.60 4.47
CA VAL A 258 -10.86 -11.86 3.72
C VAL A 258 -10.36 -11.67 2.29
N ARG A 259 -9.46 -12.54 1.86
CA ARG A 259 -8.86 -12.55 0.51
C ARG A 259 -9.28 -13.76 -0.31
N SER A 260 -10.58 -14.04 -0.31
CA SER A 260 -11.18 -15.12 -1.08
C SER A 260 -12.34 -14.58 -1.92
N PRO A 261 -12.46 -14.96 -3.20
CA PRO A 261 -13.58 -14.56 -4.05
C PRO A 261 -14.94 -14.85 -3.39
N GLY A 262 -15.92 -13.94 -3.57
CA GLY A 262 -17.26 -14.04 -2.97
C GLY A 262 -17.30 -13.68 -1.48
N PHE A 263 -16.46 -14.31 -0.65
CA PHE A 263 -16.40 -13.98 0.79
C PHE A 263 -15.86 -12.58 1.06
N ALA A 264 -14.93 -12.09 0.23
CA ALA A 264 -14.45 -10.71 0.29
C ALA A 264 -15.59 -9.71 0.06
N ALA A 265 -16.42 -9.93 -0.97
CA ALA A 265 -17.57 -9.06 -1.25
C ALA A 265 -18.60 -9.05 -0.12
N PHE A 266 -18.95 -10.23 0.42
CA PHE A 266 -19.85 -10.32 1.58
C PHE A 266 -19.28 -9.56 2.79
N THR A 267 -18.00 -9.77 3.10
CA THR A 267 -17.33 -9.07 4.20
C THR A 267 -17.32 -7.55 4.00
N GLY A 268 -17.06 -7.10 2.77
CA GLY A 268 -17.12 -5.69 2.41
C GLY A 268 -18.51 -5.09 2.57
N LEU A 269 -19.56 -5.83 2.21
CA LEU A 269 -20.95 -5.42 2.42
C LEU A 269 -21.26 -5.25 3.91
N VAL A 270 -20.82 -6.20 4.76
CA VAL A 270 -20.99 -6.12 6.22
C VAL A 270 -20.27 -4.89 6.79
N ILE A 271 -19.02 -4.65 6.39
CA ILE A 271 -18.24 -3.48 6.83
C ILE A 271 -18.95 -2.18 6.42
N LEU A 272 -19.42 -2.10 5.18
CA LEU A 272 -20.12 -0.94 4.64
C LEU A 272 -21.46 -0.71 5.37
N ALA A 273 -22.21 -1.77 5.66
CA ALA A 273 -23.46 -1.69 6.40
C ALA A 273 -23.26 -1.22 7.84
N ILE A 274 -22.21 -1.71 8.53
CA ILE A 274 -21.85 -1.26 9.88
C ILE A 274 -21.49 0.23 9.86
N PHE A 275 -20.63 0.65 8.93
CA PHE A 275 -20.27 2.06 8.80
C PHE A 275 -21.49 2.92 8.49
N GLY A 276 -22.34 2.49 7.54
CA GLY A 276 -23.57 3.19 7.15
C GLY A 276 -24.53 3.36 8.32
N PHE A 277 -24.77 2.29 9.10
CA PHE A 277 -25.58 2.35 10.31
C PHE A 277 -25.04 3.38 11.31
N LEU A 278 -23.75 3.30 11.64
CA LEU A 278 -23.11 4.22 12.58
C LEU A 278 -23.14 5.67 12.06
N ALA A 279 -22.88 5.86 10.77
CA ALA A 279 -22.89 7.17 10.14
C ALA A 279 -24.28 7.81 10.16
N LEU A 280 -25.34 7.05 9.84
CA LEU A 280 -26.71 7.51 9.90
C LEU A 280 -27.15 7.79 11.34
N TYR A 281 -26.76 6.94 12.29
CA TYR A 281 -27.02 7.15 13.71
C TYR A 281 -26.45 8.50 14.17
N PHE A 282 -25.15 8.73 13.98
CA PHE A 282 -24.52 9.98 14.39
C PHE A 282 -25.04 11.18 13.60
N ALA A 283 -25.32 11.06 12.30
CA ALA A 283 -25.96 12.12 11.53
C ALA A 283 -27.33 12.51 12.10
N SER A 284 -28.13 11.54 12.54
CA SER A 284 -29.43 11.80 13.17
C SER A 284 -29.30 12.49 14.53
N VAL A 285 -28.29 12.12 15.33
CA VAL A 285 -27.97 12.76 16.61
C VAL A 285 -27.55 14.22 16.38
N ILE A 286 -26.69 14.47 15.39
CA ILE A 286 -26.26 15.80 14.96
C ILE A 286 -27.45 16.66 14.56
N PHE A 287 -28.35 16.13 13.73
CA PHE A 287 -29.52 16.87 13.24
C PHE A 287 -30.50 17.23 14.37
N ARG A 288 -30.78 16.30 15.29
CA ARG A 288 -31.66 16.54 16.46
C ARG A 288 -31.09 17.60 17.40
N SER A 289 -29.77 17.62 17.61
CA SER A 289 -29.11 18.64 18.41
C SER A 289 -29.24 20.04 17.77
N ALA A 290 -29.15 20.11 16.43
CA ALA A 290 -29.33 21.36 15.69
C ALA A 290 -30.78 21.89 15.77
N SER A 291 -31.80 21.04 15.63
CA SER A 291 -33.21 21.47 15.67
C SER A 291 -33.67 21.93 17.07
N GLN A 292 -33.21 21.26 18.13
CA GLN A 292 -33.48 21.70 19.50
C GLN A 292 -32.83 23.05 19.84
N SER A 293 -31.75 23.43 19.13
CA SER A 293 -31.12 24.73 19.30
C SER A 293 -31.88 25.87 18.62
N SER A 294 -32.60 25.60 17.52
CA SER A 294 -33.43 26.59 16.81
C SER A 294 -34.78 26.81 17.47
N ASP A 295 -35.46 25.75 17.95
CA ASP A 295 -36.80 25.88 18.53
C ASP A 295 -36.78 26.62 19.88
N ASN A 296 -35.72 26.43 20.67
CA ASN A 296 -35.52 27.15 21.94
C ASN A 296 -35.11 28.62 21.76
N ALA A 297 -34.61 29.02 20.59
CA ALA A 297 -34.32 30.42 20.28
C ALA A 297 -35.59 31.18 19.85
N ILE A 298 -36.61 30.45 19.36
CA ILE A 298 -37.91 31.01 18.99
C ILE A 298 -38.79 31.12 20.24
N SER A 299 -38.78 30.13 21.14
CA SER A 299 -39.58 30.16 22.38
C SER A 299 -39.10 31.17 23.42
N SER A 300 -37.85 31.64 23.36
CA SER A 300 -37.32 32.69 24.24
C SER A 300 -37.67 34.12 23.80
N SER A 301 -38.37 34.29 22.67
CA SER A 301 -38.74 35.60 22.11
C SER A 301 -40.16 36.08 22.44
N SER A 302 -40.90 35.39 23.32
CA SER A 302 -42.20 35.85 23.84
C SER A 302 -42.35 35.61 25.34
N PRO A 303 -42.52 36.66 26.16
CA PRO A 303 -43.23 36.56 27.42
C PRO A 303 -44.59 37.25 27.26
N ALA A 304 -45.63 36.50 26.93
CA ALA A 304 -46.99 36.89 27.30
C ALA A 304 -47.30 36.17 28.62
N ILE A 305 -47.21 36.91 29.71
CA ILE A 305 -47.63 36.46 31.03
C ILE A 305 -49.15 36.45 31.03
N THR A 306 -49.75 35.27 31.17
CA THR A 306 -51.13 35.13 31.68
C THR A 306 -51.05 34.29 32.94
N GLU A 307 -51.36 34.93 34.07
CA GLU A 307 -51.61 34.30 35.36
C GLU A 307 -52.88 33.45 35.29
N SER A 308 -52.74 32.14 35.43
CA SER A 308 -53.67 31.32 36.23
C SER A 308 -53.08 29.91 36.43
N ASP A 309 -53.28 29.39 37.64
CA ASP A 309 -53.02 28.03 38.12
C ASP A 309 -51.61 27.68 38.61
N ARG A 310 -51.35 28.10 39.85
CA ARG A 310 -50.43 27.43 40.76
C ARG A 310 -51.11 26.19 41.34
N LEU A 311 -50.66 24.99 40.96
CA LEU A 311 -50.55 23.87 41.90
C LEU A 311 -49.58 22.80 41.36
N SER A 312 -48.28 23.01 41.58
CA SER A 312 -47.20 22.01 41.56
C SER A 312 -45.95 22.64 42.18
N PRO A 313 -45.10 21.89 42.93
CA PRO A 313 -43.90 22.47 43.51
C PRO A 313 -42.97 22.96 42.37
N PRO A 314 -42.37 24.15 42.48
CA PRO A 314 -41.54 24.67 41.40
C PRO A 314 -40.21 23.91 41.41
N VAL A 315 -39.96 23.11 40.37
CA VAL A 315 -38.57 22.99 39.88
C VAL A 315 -38.18 24.42 39.53
N THR A 316 -37.21 24.97 40.25
CA THR A 316 -36.86 26.38 40.05
C THR A 316 -36.46 26.58 38.59
N ALA A 317 -36.88 27.67 37.95
CA ALA A 317 -36.51 27.96 36.56
C ALA A 317 -34.98 27.94 36.34
N SER A 318 -34.21 28.12 37.43
CA SER A 318 -32.77 27.87 37.57
C SER A 318 -32.39 26.41 37.30
N GLU A 319 -32.97 25.45 38.01
CA GLU A 319 -32.70 24.02 37.83
C GLU A 319 -33.12 23.52 36.45
N ALA A 320 -34.27 23.96 35.94
CA ALA A 320 -34.71 23.61 34.58
C ALA A 320 -33.77 24.17 33.50
N ARG A 321 -33.28 25.42 33.67
CA ARG A 321 -32.22 26.00 32.82
C ARG A 321 -30.91 25.23 32.94
N GLN A 322 -30.51 24.86 34.15
CA GLN A 322 -29.25 24.15 34.41
C GLN A 322 -29.28 22.74 33.80
N PHE A 323 -30.41 22.02 33.91
CA PHE A 323 -30.62 20.74 33.24
C PHE A 323 -30.66 20.90 31.70
N SER A 324 -31.31 21.95 31.18
CA SER A 324 -31.36 22.24 29.74
C SER A 324 -29.97 22.61 29.18
N GLU A 325 -29.20 23.45 29.88
CA GLU A 325 -27.82 23.79 29.52
C GLU A 325 -26.88 22.58 29.63
N MET A 326 -27.07 21.72 30.63
CA MET A 326 -26.29 20.51 30.82
C MET A 326 -26.59 19.44 29.74
N ALA A 327 -27.85 19.33 29.29
CA ALA A 327 -28.25 18.50 28.15
C ALA A 327 -27.81 19.09 26.79
N LYS A 328 -27.77 20.42 26.66
CA LYS A 328 -27.26 21.13 25.49
C LYS A 328 -25.74 20.97 25.37
N ASN A 329 -25.01 21.09 26.48
CA ASN A 329 -23.56 20.89 26.53
C ASN A 329 -23.15 19.43 26.30
N SER A 330 -23.98 18.45 26.66
CA SER A 330 -23.72 17.04 26.38
C SER A 330 -23.97 16.68 24.90
N SER A 331 -25.05 17.16 24.29
CA SER A 331 -25.37 16.90 22.87
C SER A 331 -24.43 17.64 21.89
N LEU A 332 -24.04 18.88 22.21
CA LEU A 332 -23.08 19.65 21.41
C LEU A 332 -21.67 19.03 21.46
N ALA A 333 -21.27 18.47 22.61
CA ALA A 333 -19.99 17.81 22.79
C ALA A 333 -19.88 16.51 21.99
N ILE A 334 -20.96 15.72 21.86
CA ILE A 334 -20.93 14.40 21.20
C ILE A 334 -20.97 14.51 19.67
N THR A 335 -21.66 15.53 19.16
CA THR A 335 -21.72 15.92 17.74
C THR A 335 -20.30 16.12 17.17
N ASP A 336 -19.43 16.81 17.89
CA ASP A 336 -18.05 17.06 17.49
C ASP A 336 -17.15 15.80 17.57
N MET A 337 -17.56 14.78 18.34
CA MET A 337 -16.77 13.57 18.56
C MET A 337 -16.84 12.58 17.38
N ALA A 338 -17.97 12.49 16.69
CA ALA A 338 -18.12 11.54 15.57
C ALA A 338 -17.55 12.07 14.24
N VAL A 339 -17.52 13.40 14.07
CA VAL A 339 -17.17 14.07 12.80
C VAL A 339 -15.84 13.63 12.18
N PRO A 340 -14.73 13.47 12.94
CA PRO A 340 -13.47 13.03 12.35
C PRO A 340 -13.59 11.65 11.69
N TRP A 341 -14.29 10.73 12.34
CA TRP A 341 -14.44 9.36 11.87
C TRP A 341 -15.43 9.25 10.71
N LEU A 342 -16.47 10.09 10.68
CA LEU A 342 -17.32 10.25 9.48
C LEU A 342 -16.49 10.68 8.27
N SER A 343 -15.58 11.63 8.47
CA SER A 343 -14.70 12.14 7.39
C SER A 343 -13.72 11.07 6.91
N VAL A 344 -13.06 10.36 7.84
CA VAL A 344 -12.12 9.28 7.53
C VAL A 344 -12.80 8.10 6.83
N GLY A 345 -13.99 7.68 7.31
CA GLY A 345 -14.75 6.59 6.68
C GLY A 345 -15.31 6.99 5.32
N LEU A 346 -15.79 8.23 5.15
CA LEU A 346 -16.24 8.75 3.86
C LEU A 346 -15.11 8.75 2.83
N PHE A 347 -13.90 9.15 3.24
CA PHE A 347 -12.73 9.08 2.35
C PHE A 347 -12.44 7.66 1.87
N ALA A 348 -12.54 6.68 2.77
CA ALA A 348 -12.31 5.27 2.44
C ALA A 348 -13.32 4.77 1.39
N VAL A 349 -14.61 5.08 1.58
CA VAL A 349 -15.69 4.73 0.64
C VAL A 349 -15.50 5.42 -0.71
N LEU A 350 -15.26 6.73 -0.72
CA LEU A 350 -15.03 7.50 -1.95
C LEU A 350 -13.80 6.98 -2.70
N SER A 351 -12.70 6.70 -1.99
CA SER A 351 -11.49 6.14 -2.57
C SER A 351 -11.73 4.77 -3.18
N ALA A 352 -12.47 3.89 -2.49
CA ALA A 352 -12.81 2.57 -3.00
C ALA A 352 -13.67 2.67 -4.27
N LEU A 353 -14.68 3.55 -4.30
CA LEU A 353 -15.47 3.83 -5.52
C LEU A 353 -14.58 4.31 -6.67
N PHE A 354 -13.65 5.24 -6.41
CA PHE A 354 -12.75 5.77 -7.43
C PHE A 354 -11.81 4.70 -8.00
N ILE A 355 -11.26 3.84 -7.14
CA ILE A 355 -10.44 2.69 -7.57
C ILE A 355 -11.28 1.73 -8.41
N THR A 356 -12.51 1.41 -7.99
CA THR A 356 -13.44 0.56 -8.75
C THR A 356 -13.67 1.10 -10.15
N VAL A 357 -13.95 2.40 -10.31
CA VAL A 357 -14.15 3.01 -11.64
C VAL A 357 -12.93 2.81 -12.53
N GLY A 358 -11.71 2.92 -11.99
CA GLY A 358 -10.48 2.75 -12.77
C GLY A 358 -10.06 1.30 -13.02
N ARG A 359 -10.60 0.32 -12.28
CA ARG A 359 -10.03 -1.04 -12.20
C ARG A 359 -11.01 -2.20 -12.30
N ALA A 360 -12.33 -1.98 -12.20
CA ALA A 360 -13.31 -3.07 -12.20
C ALA A 360 -13.30 -3.93 -13.48
N GLU A 361 -12.83 -3.40 -14.61
CA GLU A 361 -12.61 -4.17 -15.85
C GLU A 361 -11.64 -5.35 -15.67
N PHE A 362 -10.78 -5.33 -14.65
CA PHE A 362 -9.85 -6.41 -14.34
C PHE A 362 -10.46 -7.54 -13.49
N GLY A 363 -11.71 -7.40 -13.06
CA GLY A 363 -12.37 -8.37 -12.18
C GLY A 363 -11.98 -8.21 -10.70
N SER A 364 -12.85 -8.72 -9.81
CA SER A 364 -12.70 -8.60 -8.36
C SER A 364 -11.49 -9.34 -7.78
N ILE A 365 -10.99 -10.37 -8.46
CA ILE A 365 -9.74 -11.06 -8.08
C ILE A 365 -8.58 -10.06 -8.01
N GLN A 366 -8.52 -9.11 -8.94
CA GLN A 366 -7.46 -8.09 -8.93
C GLN A 366 -7.57 -7.15 -7.72
N ALA A 367 -8.77 -6.87 -7.21
CA ALA A 367 -8.97 -6.11 -5.98
C ALA A 367 -8.47 -6.86 -4.74
N ILE A 368 -8.61 -8.19 -4.75
CA ILE A 368 -8.20 -9.09 -3.66
C ILE A 368 -6.68 -9.28 -3.64
N GLU A 369 -6.08 -9.50 -4.82
CA GLU A 369 -4.65 -9.77 -4.97
C GLU A 369 -3.78 -8.52 -4.82
N SER A 370 -4.25 -7.36 -5.30
CA SER A 370 -3.50 -6.10 -5.22
C SER A 370 -3.60 -5.49 -3.82
N SER A 371 -2.76 -5.96 -2.91
CA SER A 371 -2.74 -5.54 -1.51
C SER A 371 -2.52 -4.04 -1.31
N ARG A 372 -1.94 -3.33 -2.29
CA ARG A 372 -1.75 -1.88 -2.29
C ARG A 372 -3.02 -1.05 -2.09
N TYR A 373 -4.20 -1.57 -2.44
CA TYR A 373 -5.46 -0.82 -2.26
C TYR A 373 -6.03 -0.94 -0.84
N THR A 374 -5.56 -1.91 -0.05
CA THR A 374 -6.07 -2.17 1.32
C THR A 374 -5.84 -1.00 2.27
N THR A 375 -4.81 -0.18 2.04
CA THR A 375 -4.47 0.99 2.87
C THR A 375 -5.63 1.97 3.04
N ASN A 376 -6.47 2.16 2.01
CA ASN A 376 -7.64 3.03 2.12
C ASN A 376 -8.83 2.31 2.74
N SER A 377 -9.06 1.03 2.42
CA SER A 377 -10.13 0.22 3.04
C SER A 377 -9.92 0.06 4.55
N ILE A 378 -8.67 0.02 5.03
CA ILE A 378 -8.33 0.00 6.45
C ILE A 378 -8.86 1.24 7.19
N LEU A 379 -8.89 2.42 6.55
CA LEU A 379 -9.47 3.62 7.16
C LEU A 379 -10.97 3.47 7.45
N LEU A 380 -11.70 2.67 6.66
CA LEU A 380 -13.11 2.37 6.93
C LEU A 380 -13.27 1.52 8.20
N LEU A 381 -12.40 0.52 8.40
CA LEU A 381 -12.37 -0.28 9.63
C LEU A 381 -12.04 0.59 10.85
N ILE A 382 -11.06 1.48 10.73
CA ILE A 382 -10.69 2.42 11.80
C ILE A 382 -11.87 3.35 12.14
N ALA A 383 -12.52 3.92 11.12
CA ALA A 383 -13.68 4.79 11.31
C ALA A 383 -14.83 4.05 12.01
N SER A 384 -15.19 2.85 11.54
CA SER A 384 -16.24 2.02 12.15
C SER A 384 -15.91 1.61 13.59
N LEU A 385 -14.64 1.28 13.87
CA LEU A 385 -14.18 0.94 15.21
C LEU A 385 -14.34 2.12 16.17
N GLN A 386 -13.90 3.30 15.77
CA GLN A 386 -13.95 4.49 16.62
C GLN A 386 -15.38 5.02 16.79
N LEU A 387 -16.19 5.02 15.74
CA LEU A 387 -17.63 5.32 15.84
C LEU A 387 -18.36 4.29 16.71
N GLY A 388 -18.02 3.00 16.59
CA GLY A 388 -18.58 1.93 17.41
C GLY A 388 -18.30 2.12 18.90
N GLN A 389 -17.08 2.54 19.26
CA GLN A 389 -16.75 2.92 20.64
C GLN A 389 -17.65 4.06 21.14
N LEU A 390 -17.81 5.12 20.33
CA LEU A 390 -18.64 6.27 20.71
C LEU A 390 -20.11 5.83 20.88
N PHE A 391 -20.60 4.98 19.98
CA PHE A 391 -21.96 4.43 20.02
C PHE A 391 -22.20 3.66 21.32
N VAL A 392 -21.27 2.78 21.72
CA VAL A 392 -21.38 2.03 23.00
C VAL A 392 -21.43 2.97 24.20
N ARG A 393 -20.71 4.10 24.17
CA ARG A 393 -20.67 5.05 25.29
C ARG A 393 -22.00 5.79 25.48
N GLU A 394 -22.70 6.09 24.39
CA GLU A 394 -24.01 6.78 24.41
C GLU A 394 -25.18 5.91 24.85
N GLN A 395 -25.07 4.58 24.76
CA GLN A 395 -26.19 3.71 25.12
C GLN A 395 -26.54 3.74 26.62
N LYS A 396 -27.83 3.58 26.92
CA LYS A 396 -28.36 3.39 28.28
C LYS A 396 -27.76 2.14 28.93
N ALA A 397 -27.67 2.12 30.26
CA ALA A 397 -26.94 1.10 31.03
C ALA A 397 -27.23 -0.36 30.63
N THR A 398 -28.50 -0.74 30.45
CA THR A 398 -28.90 -2.10 30.08
C THR A 398 -28.40 -2.50 28.69
N LEU A 399 -28.57 -1.62 27.69
CA LEU A 399 -28.15 -1.87 26.30
C LEU A 399 -26.62 -1.74 26.14
N LYS A 400 -25.99 -0.86 26.92
CA LYS A 400 -24.55 -0.62 26.94
C LYS A 400 -23.74 -1.88 27.25
N ARG A 401 -24.23 -2.74 28.16
CA ARG A 401 -23.57 -4.03 28.45
C ARG A 401 -23.53 -4.94 27.22
N ASN A 402 -24.66 -5.08 26.53
CA ASN A 402 -24.77 -5.93 25.35
C ASN A 402 -23.95 -5.37 24.18
N CYS A 403 -24.04 -4.06 23.90
CA CYS A 403 -23.24 -3.40 22.87
C CYS A 403 -21.74 -3.50 23.16
N LYS A 404 -21.32 -3.39 24.44
CA LYS A 404 -19.93 -3.59 24.84
C LYS A 404 -19.48 -5.03 24.58
N PHE A 405 -20.31 -6.03 24.88
CA PHE A 405 -20.00 -7.44 24.59
C PHE A 405 -19.83 -7.69 23.08
N ILE A 406 -20.77 -7.19 22.27
CA ILE A 406 -20.69 -7.27 20.80
C ILE A 406 -19.42 -6.59 20.27
N TYR A 407 -19.12 -5.38 20.76
CA TYR A 407 -17.93 -4.64 20.37
C TYR A 407 -16.64 -5.43 20.64
N TRP A 408 -16.53 -6.05 21.83
CA TRP A 408 -15.38 -6.88 22.17
C TRP A 408 -15.32 -8.17 21.35
N GLY A 409 -16.46 -8.79 21.04
CA GLY A 409 -16.52 -9.94 20.15
C GLY A 409 -16.01 -9.60 18.74
N VAL A 410 -16.48 -8.50 18.16
CA VAL A 410 -16.03 -8.01 16.85
C VAL A 410 -14.55 -7.64 16.88
N ALA A 411 -14.08 -6.95 17.93
CA ALA A 411 -12.66 -6.62 18.08
C ALA A 411 -11.78 -7.88 18.17
N GLY A 412 -12.24 -8.91 18.88
CA GLY A 412 -11.55 -10.21 18.97
C GLY A 412 -11.46 -10.92 17.63
N LEU A 413 -12.57 -11.00 16.88
CA LEU A 413 -12.60 -11.57 15.53
C LEU A 413 -11.68 -10.79 14.57
N LEU A 414 -11.66 -9.46 14.68
CA LEU A 414 -10.79 -8.60 13.89
C LEU A 414 -9.30 -8.88 14.19
N ILE A 415 -8.94 -9.03 15.47
CA ILE A 415 -7.57 -9.40 15.88
C ILE A 415 -7.17 -10.79 15.38
N ALA A 416 -8.09 -11.75 15.35
CA ALA A 416 -7.82 -13.07 14.79
C ALA A 416 -7.54 -12.98 13.28
N ALA A 417 -8.36 -12.23 12.52
CA ALA A 417 -8.19 -12.03 11.08
C ALA A 417 -6.87 -11.31 10.72
N ILE A 418 -6.64 -10.13 11.30
CA ILE A 418 -5.38 -9.78 11.97
C ILE A 418 -4.15 -10.66 11.74
N ILE A 419 -4.00 -11.58 12.70
CA ILE A 419 -2.89 -12.50 12.84
C ILE A 419 -2.80 -13.42 11.62
N VAL A 420 -3.92 -14.03 11.19
CA VAL A 420 -3.94 -14.98 10.07
C VAL A 420 -3.45 -14.32 8.77
N ASN A 421 -3.99 -13.15 8.43
CA ASN A 421 -3.60 -12.42 7.22
C ASN A 421 -2.17 -11.87 7.31
N SER A 422 -1.70 -11.53 8.52
CA SER A 422 -0.31 -11.13 8.72
C SER A 422 0.66 -12.30 8.50
N GLN A 423 0.30 -13.50 8.94
CA GLN A 423 1.07 -14.73 8.63
C GLN A 423 1.08 -15.00 7.12
N GLN A 424 -0.06 -14.86 6.44
CA GLN A 424 -0.12 -15.01 4.98
C GLN A 424 0.75 -13.95 4.26
N ALA A 425 0.73 -12.70 4.71
CA ALA A 425 1.59 -11.65 4.18
C ALA A 425 3.09 -11.97 4.39
N ILE A 426 3.48 -12.49 5.55
CA ILE A 426 4.85 -12.95 5.79
C ILE A 426 5.23 -14.09 4.84
N GLY A 427 4.33 -15.05 4.62
CA GLY A 427 4.54 -16.14 3.66
C GLY A 427 4.73 -15.62 2.23
N GLN A 428 3.86 -14.71 1.78
CA GLN A 428 3.93 -14.11 0.45
C GLN A 428 5.19 -13.26 0.27
N ALA A 429 5.56 -12.45 1.27
CA ALA A 429 6.78 -11.67 1.26
C ALA A 429 8.03 -12.56 1.21
N ARG A 430 8.06 -13.65 1.98
CA ARG A 430 9.16 -14.63 1.95
C ARG A 430 9.30 -15.29 0.58
N SER A 431 8.19 -15.72 -0.03
CA SER A 431 8.24 -16.31 -1.37
C SER A 431 8.69 -15.29 -2.42
N ALA A 432 8.18 -14.07 -2.37
CA ALA A 432 8.56 -13.00 -3.31
C ALA A 432 10.00 -12.50 -3.12
N PHE A 433 10.54 -12.61 -1.90
CA PHE A 433 11.87 -12.10 -1.55
C PHE A 433 12.98 -12.73 -2.39
N ILE A 434 12.98 -14.06 -2.56
CA ILE A 434 13.98 -14.79 -3.35
C ILE A 434 13.96 -14.31 -4.81
N TYR A 435 12.76 -14.17 -5.39
CA TYR A 435 12.61 -13.69 -6.77
C TYR A 435 13.09 -12.24 -6.91
N LYS A 436 12.78 -11.36 -5.94
CA LYS A 436 13.28 -9.98 -5.94
C LYS A 436 14.79 -9.91 -5.78
N GLN A 437 15.41 -10.79 -4.97
CA GLN A 437 16.86 -10.91 -4.86
C GLN A 437 17.48 -11.33 -6.20
N GLY A 438 16.93 -12.35 -6.86
CA GLY A 438 17.38 -12.74 -8.20
C GLY A 438 17.21 -11.61 -9.23
N GLY A 439 16.13 -10.83 -9.14
CA GLY A 439 15.96 -9.60 -9.93
C GLY A 439 17.07 -8.56 -9.65
N ARG A 440 17.46 -8.36 -8.39
CA ARG A 440 18.59 -7.49 -8.01
C ARG A 440 19.90 -7.98 -8.59
N ASP A 441 20.17 -9.28 -8.49
CA ASP A 441 21.41 -9.88 -9.00
C ASP A 441 21.46 -9.75 -10.53
N CYS A 442 20.36 -10.03 -11.23
CA CYS A 442 20.25 -9.81 -12.67
C CYS A 442 20.41 -8.33 -13.07
N LEU A 443 19.86 -7.40 -12.27
CA LEU A 443 20.06 -5.97 -12.53
C LEU A 443 21.54 -5.59 -12.41
N GLN A 444 22.27 -6.13 -11.42
CA GLN A 444 23.71 -5.91 -11.30
C GLN A 444 24.48 -6.45 -12.51
N LEU A 445 24.00 -7.55 -13.10
CA LEU A 445 24.63 -8.27 -14.20
C LEU A 445 24.03 -7.92 -15.57
N ILE A 446 23.23 -6.85 -15.66
CA ILE A 446 22.39 -6.51 -16.82
C ILE A 446 23.16 -6.44 -18.15
N ASN A 447 24.43 -6.03 -18.11
CA ASN A 447 25.31 -5.89 -19.28
C ASN A 447 25.72 -7.24 -19.90
N TYR A 448 25.54 -8.34 -19.16
CA TYR A 448 25.83 -9.70 -19.62
C TYR A 448 24.57 -10.44 -20.05
N LEU A 449 23.38 -9.86 -19.84
CA LEU A 449 22.10 -10.48 -20.19
C LEU A 449 21.70 -10.10 -21.61
N GLU A 450 21.63 -11.09 -22.50
CA GLU A 450 21.23 -10.92 -23.89
C GLU A 450 19.80 -10.38 -24.01
N THR A 451 19.50 -9.71 -25.13
CA THR A 451 18.13 -9.45 -25.57
C THR A 451 17.55 -10.73 -26.15
N SER A 452 17.05 -11.61 -25.28
CA SER A 452 16.48 -12.90 -25.64
C SER A 452 14.98 -12.94 -25.37
N ASP A 453 14.28 -13.81 -26.11
CA ASP A 453 12.86 -14.09 -25.89
C ASP A 453 12.58 -14.60 -24.47
N PHE A 454 13.53 -15.32 -23.86
CA PHE A 454 13.44 -15.69 -22.44
C PHE A 454 13.37 -14.46 -21.55
N PHE A 455 14.36 -13.56 -21.60
CA PHE A 455 14.39 -12.41 -20.71
C PHE A 455 13.21 -11.47 -20.93
N ASP A 456 12.71 -11.35 -22.18
CA ASP A 456 11.66 -10.41 -22.52
C ASP A 456 10.23 -10.94 -22.29
N LYS A 457 10.01 -12.25 -22.43
CA LYS A 457 8.66 -12.85 -22.42
C LYS A 457 8.45 -13.88 -21.31
N SER A 458 9.48 -14.65 -20.91
CA SER A 458 9.32 -15.75 -19.95
C SER A 458 8.86 -15.25 -18.58
N PRO A 459 7.87 -15.89 -17.93
CA PRO A 459 7.52 -15.57 -16.54
C PRO A 459 8.65 -15.89 -15.55
N GLU A 460 9.58 -16.77 -15.91
CA GLU A 460 10.74 -17.15 -15.07
C GLU A 460 11.93 -16.18 -15.22
N SER A 461 11.80 -15.18 -16.11
CA SER A 461 12.80 -14.12 -16.27
C SER A 461 12.95 -13.29 -15.00
N CYS A 462 14.19 -13.13 -14.54
CA CYS A 462 14.51 -12.23 -13.44
C CYS A 462 14.23 -10.76 -13.73
N LEU A 463 14.16 -10.35 -15.00
CA LEU A 463 13.80 -8.99 -15.38
C LEU A 463 12.28 -8.75 -15.29
N LYS A 464 11.45 -9.80 -15.48
CA LYS A 464 9.98 -9.70 -15.34
C LYS A 464 9.52 -9.42 -13.93
N VAL A 465 10.30 -9.85 -12.94
CA VAL A 465 10.04 -9.56 -11.51
C VAL A 465 10.24 -8.07 -11.20
N LEU A 466 11.12 -7.39 -11.94
CA LEU A 466 11.36 -5.96 -11.79
C LEU A 466 10.34 -5.12 -12.57
N SER A 467 9.89 -5.58 -13.73
CA SER A 467 8.79 -4.97 -14.46
C SER A 467 8.27 -5.91 -15.53
N LYS A 468 6.94 -5.88 -15.78
CA LYS A 468 6.36 -6.55 -16.95
C LYS A 468 6.95 -6.06 -18.28
N LYS A 469 7.49 -4.84 -18.31
CA LYS A 469 8.16 -4.22 -19.46
C LYS A 469 9.69 -4.26 -19.26
N THR A 470 10.34 -5.33 -19.72
CA THR A 470 11.78 -5.55 -19.50
C THR A 470 12.66 -4.49 -20.16
N TRP A 471 12.23 -3.94 -21.30
CA TRP A 471 12.91 -2.82 -21.95
C TRP A 471 13.02 -1.58 -21.04
N LEU A 472 12.02 -1.33 -20.20
CA LEU A 472 12.02 -0.20 -19.27
C LEU A 472 13.07 -0.40 -18.15
N VAL A 473 13.29 -1.65 -17.74
CA VAL A 473 14.35 -2.00 -16.80
C VAL A 473 15.72 -1.76 -17.42
N ARG A 474 15.93 -2.18 -18.68
CA ARG A 474 17.20 -1.99 -19.40
C ARG A 474 17.51 -0.51 -19.64
N GLU A 475 16.54 0.26 -20.12
CA GLU A 475 16.68 1.71 -20.30
C GLU A 475 16.97 2.42 -18.97
N GLY A 476 16.21 2.07 -17.92
CA GLY A 476 16.44 2.59 -16.58
C GLY A 476 17.83 2.23 -16.05
N ALA A 477 18.30 1.01 -16.25
CA ALA A 477 19.65 0.58 -15.84
C ALA A 477 20.75 1.39 -16.55
N ALA A 478 20.62 1.62 -17.86
CA ALA A 478 21.55 2.43 -18.62
C ALA A 478 21.62 3.87 -18.11
N ILE A 479 20.46 4.47 -17.79
CA ILE A 479 20.38 5.81 -17.17
C ILE A 479 21.07 5.83 -15.80
N ILE A 480 20.80 4.84 -14.95
CA ILE A 480 21.41 4.77 -13.62
C ILE A 480 22.94 4.62 -13.72
N ASP A 481 23.45 3.85 -14.68
CA ASP A 481 24.91 3.71 -14.93
C ASP A 481 25.50 5.04 -15.40
N LYS A 482 24.83 5.72 -16.34
CA LYS A 482 25.21 7.05 -16.84
C LYS A 482 25.34 8.09 -15.72
N ILE A 483 24.40 8.10 -14.76
CA ILE A 483 24.41 9.05 -13.63
C ILE A 483 25.39 8.60 -12.52
N GLY A 484 25.85 7.34 -12.53
CA GLY A 484 26.77 6.80 -11.53
C GLY A 484 26.12 6.44 -10.19
N TRP A 485 24.83 6.10 -10.18
CA TRP A 485 24.10 5.78 -8.95
C TRP A 485 24.20 4.33 -8.49
N ARG A 486 24.51 3.39 -9.39
CA ARG A 486 24.69 1.97 -9.04
C ARG A 486 25.90 1.38 -9.75
N ASN A 487 26.57 0.46 -9.06
CA ASN A 487 27.69 -0.28 -9.62
C ASN A 487 27.14 -1.51 -10.35
N PHE A 488 27.14 -1.45 -11.67
CA PHE A 488 26.93 -2.61 -12.51
C PHE A 488 28.23 -3.40 -12.62
N ALA A 489 28.13 -4.73 -12.73
CA ALA A 489 29.28 -5.57 -12.94
C ALA A 489 29.92 -5.21 -14.30
N LYS A 490 31.24 -4.99 -14.29
CA LYS A 490 32.04 -4.60 -15.45
C LYS A 490 33.31 -5.43 -15.45
N LYS A 491 33.78 -5.84 -16.64
CA LYS A 491 35.00 -6.64 -16.82
C LYS A 491 35.04 -7.90 -15.94
N VAL A 492 33.90 -8.56 -15.78
CA VAL A 492 33.76 -9.84 -15.06
C VAL A 492 34.48 -10.92 -15.86
N GLU A 493 35.32 -11.70 -15.20
CA GLU A 493 36.05 -12.81 -15.81
C GLU A 493 35.17 -14.07 -15.89
N PHE A 494 35.30 -14.85 -16.95
CA PHE A 494 34.62 -16.14 -17.10
C PHE A 494 35.59 -17.27 -16.74
N ALA A 495 35.50 -17.75 -15.50
CA ALA A 495 36.36 -18.80 -14.97
C ALA A 495 35.83 -20.19 -15.36
N VAL A 496 36.61 -20.91 -16.17
CA VAL A 496 36.36 -22.30 -16.56
C VAL A 496 37.30 -23.21 -15.77
N GLY A 497 36.76 -24.21 -15.07
CA GLY A 497 37.58 -25.21 -14.37
C GLY A 497 38.08 -24.78 -12.98
N ALA A 498 37.25 -24.07 -12.20
CA ALA A 498 37.55 -23.80 -10.81
C ALA A 498 37.84 -25.11 -10.03
N GLU A 499 38.90 -25.12 -9.21
CA GLU A 499 39.27 -26.29 -8.40
C GLU A 499 38.13 -26.68 -7.46
N GLN A 500 37.50 -25.67 -6.85
CA GLN A 500 36.36 -25.86 -5.95
C GLN A 500 35.05 -26.06 -6.73
N VAL A 501 34.17 -26.91 -6.20
CA VAL A 501 32.87 -27.22 -6.80
C VAL A 501 31.83 -26.18 -6.40
N TYR A 502 31.30 -25.46 -7.38
CA TYR A 502 30.22 -24.49 -7.19
C TYR A 502 28.83 -25.07 -7.51
N GLY A 503 28.77 -26.28 -8.07
CA GLY A 503 27.53 -26.94 -8.44
C GLY A 503 27.65 -27.72 -9.75
N TYR A 504 26.54 -28.30 -10.18
CA TYR A 504 26.44 -29.09 -11.40
C TYR A 504 25.23 -28.67 -12.24
N LEU A 505 25.37 -28.80 -13.56
CA LEU A 505 24.25 -28.95 -14.49
C LEU A 505 23.99 -30.45 -14.61
N ASP A 506 22.85 -30.92 -14.10
CA ASP A 506 22.52 -32.35 -14.02
C ASP A 506 21.63 -32.80 -15.20
N ARG A 507 20.78 -31.91 -15.73
CA ARG A 507 19.83 -32.22 -16.80
C ARG A 507 19.90 -31.21 -17.95
N PRO A 508 19.81 -31.66 -19.21
CA PRO A 508 19.84 -33.06 -19.67
C PRO A 508 21.14 -33.78 -19.26
N GLU A 509 21.10 -35.12 -19.15
CA GLU A 509 22.21 -35.92 -18.64
C GLU A 509 23.53 -35.54 -19.31
N THR A 510 24.53 -35.21 -18.50
CA THR A 510 25.84 -34.79 -18.97
C THR A 510 26.60 -35.98 -19.56
N GLY A 511 26.86 -35.98 -20.87
CA GLY A 511 27.58 -37.04 -21.58
C GLY A 511 27.65 -36.81 -23.09
N LYS A 512 28.10 -37.80 -23.87
CA LYS A 512 28.16 -37.70 -25.35
C LYS A 512 26.79 -37.74 -26.05
N ARG A 513 25.69 -38.03 -25.34
CA ARG A 513 24.35 -38.07 -25.91
C ARG A 513 23.79 -36.65 -25.98
N SER A 514 23.54 -36.17 -27.20
CA SER A 514 22.80 -34.92 -27.43
C SER A 514 21.31 -35.16 -27.22
N LEU A 515 20.63 -34.25 -26.52
CA LEU A 515 19.17 -34.19 -26.48
C LEU A 515 18.66 -33.55 -27.76
N THR A 516 17.96 -34.31 -28.60
CA THR A 516 17.30 -33.76 -29.79
C THR A 516 15.93 -33.19 -29.44
N VAL A 517 15.67 -31.94 -29.83
CA VAL A 517 14.39 -31.25 -29.62
C VAL A 517 13.94 -30.53 -30.90
N LYS A 518 12.63 -30.51 -31.13
CA LYS A 518 12.05 -29.69 -32.20
C LYS A 518 12.12 -28.21 -31.82
N LYS A 519 12.30 -27.32 -32.80
CA LYS A 519 12.38 -25.86 -32.62
C LYS A 519 11.30 -25.23 -31.75
N ASN A 520 10.06 -25.70 -31.83
CA ASN A 520 8.95 -25.17 -31.03
C ASN A 520 8.70 -25.93 -29.71
N ALA A 521 9.51 -26.94 -29.40
CA ALA A 521 9.38 -27.66 -28.14
C ALA A 521 10.02 -26.90 -26.98
N THR A 522 9.57 -27.22 -25.76
CA THR A 522 10.23 -26.81 -24.51
C THR A 522 10.96 -27.99 -23.91
N PHE A 523 12.12 -27.76 -23.31
CA PHE A 523 12.87 -28.78 -22.60
C PHE A 523 13.41 -28.24 -21.27
N LYS A 524 13.59 -29.15 -20.31
CA LYS A 524 13.96 -28.81 -18.94
C LYS A 524 15.47 -28.86 -18.76
N VAL A 525 16.04 -27.78 -18.21
CA VAL A 525 17.43 -27.72 -17.74
C VAL A 525 17.40 -27.62 -16.22
N ALA A 526 18.21 -28.42 -15.54
CA ALA A 526 18.22 -28.43 -14.08
C ALA A 526 19.60 -28.80 -13.51
N GLY A 527 19.79 -28.44 -12.26
CA GLY A 527 21.01 -28.75 -11.52
C GLY A 527 20.96 -28.18 -10.11
N TRP A 528 22.14 -27.95 -9.55
CA TRP A 528 22.29 -27.28 -8.27
C TRP A 528 23.50 -26.35 -8.27
N ALA A 529 23.46 -25.34 -7.40
CA ALA A 529 24.46 -24.28 -7.36
C ALA A 529 24.59 -23.68 -5.95
N VAL A 530 25.82 -23.42 -5.53
CA VAL A 530 26.18 -22.80 -4.25
C VAL A 530 27.39 -21.88 -4.41
N LEU A 531 27.53 -20.93 -3.49
CA LEU A 531 28.79 -20.22 -3.27
C LEU A 531 29.47 -20.82 -2.02
N PRO A 532 30.75 -21.22 -2.10
CA PRO A 532 31.44 -21.86 -1.00
C PRO A 532 31.73 -20.89 0.15
N GLY A 533 31.97 -21.46 1.34
CA GLY A 533 32.27 -20.70 2.55
C GLY A 533 31.05 -20.00 3.14
N ASN A 534 31.27 -18.86 3.80
CA ASN A 534 30.22 -18.06 4.44
C ASN A 534 29.66 -16.97 3.52
N LEU A 535 29.76 -17.15 2.20
CA LEU A 535 29.22 -16.20 1.23
C LEU A 535 27.69 -16.31 1.17
N PRO A 536 26.98 -15.19 0.91
CA PRO A 536 25.57 -15.24 0.58
C PRO A 536 25.35 -16.18 -0.61
N GLN A 537 24.43 -17.13 -0.46
CA GLN A 537 24.15 -18.09 -1.53
C GLN A 537 23.56 -17.39 -2.76
N PRO A 538 23.86 -17.87 -3.98
CA PRO A 538 23.38 -17.25 -5.20
C PRO A 538 21.86 -17.42 -5.32
N SER A 539 21.17 -16.40 -5.83
CA SER A 539 19.71 -16.46 -6.06
C SER A 539 19.35 -17.00 -7.45
N VAL A 540 20.30 -16.93 -8.40
CA VAL A 540 20.10 -17.30 -9.81
C VAL A 540 21.31 -18.04 -10.38
N VAL A 541 21.03 -18.95 -11.31
CA VAL A 541 21.99 -19.48 -12.29
C VAL A 541 21.76 -18.78 -13.62
N LEU A 542 22.85 -18.51 -14.34
CA LEU A 542 22.83 -17.91 -15.67
C LEU A 542 23.25 -18.96 -16.70
N LEU A 543 22.58 -18.98 -17.85
CA LEU A 543 22.80 -19.97 -18.91
C LEU A 543 23.39 -19.29 -20.15
N SER A 544 24.47 -19.85 -20.68
CA SER A 544 25.12 -19.39 -21.93
C SER A 544 25.17 -20.50 -22.98
N VAL A 545 25.34 -20.09 -24.23
CA VAL A 545 25.50 -20.98 -25.39
C VAL A 545 26.96 -21.00 -25.84
N GLY A 546 27.54 -22.20 -25.95
CA GLY A 546 28.90 -22.40 -26.43
C GLY A 546 29.91 -21.58 -25.62
N ASP A 547 30.74 -20.80 -26.33
CA ASP A 547 31.76 -19.94 -25.72
C ASP A 547 31.33 -18.47 -25.59
N LYS A 548 30.03 -18.19 -25.79
CA LYS A 548 29.51 -16.83 -25.58
C LYS A 548 29.72 -16.39 -24.13
N GLN A 549 30.27 -15.19 -23.97
CA GLN A 549 30.42 -14.50 -22.69
C GLN A 549 29.18 -13.64 -22.36
N SER A 550 28.01 -14.19 -22.65
CA SER A 550 26.70 -13.57 -22.45
C SER A 550 25.68 -14.66 -22.14
N PHE A 551 24.58 -14.26 -21.49
CA PHE A 551 23.58 -15.19 -20.99
C PHE A 551 22.26 -14.97 -21.71
N PHE A 552 21.66 -16.05 -22.19
CA PHE A 552 20.38 -16.00 -22.89
C PHE A 552 19.20 -16.33 -21.97
N ALA A 553 19.45 -16.93 -20.79
CA ALA A 553 18.41 -17.27 -19.82
C ALA A 553 18.94 -17.31 -18.38
N ASN A 554 18.02 -17.32 -17.40
CA ASN A 554 18.30 -17.55 -15.98
C ASN A 554 17.43 -18.66 -15.41
N ALA A 555 17.84 -19.24 -14.29
CA ALA A 555 17.03 -20.12 -13.45
C ALA A 555 17.13 -19.66 -11.99
N TYR A 556 16.05 -19.74 -11.23
CA TYR A 556 16.08 -19.43 -9.80
C TYR A 556 16.59 -20.61 -8.98
N ILE A 557 17.41 -20.31 -7.98
CA ILE A 557 17.92 -21.28 -7.02
C ILE A 557 17.02 -21.22 -5.78
N ASN A 558 16.03 -22.11 -5.72
CA ASN A 558 15.06 -22.12 -4.63
C ASN A 558 14.41 -23.48 -4.36
N LEU A 559 14.85 -24.54 -5.03
CA LEU A 559 14.29 -25.88 -4.86
C LEU A 559 15.01 -26.63 -3.75
N ASP A 560 14.27 -27.43 -3.00
CA ASP A 560 14.75 -28.18 -1.85
C ASP A 560 15.94 -29.11 -2.18
N SER A 561 16.94 -29.09 -1.30
CA SER A 561 18.17 -29.86 -1.37
C SER A 561 18.80 -30.21 -0.03
N PRO A 562 18.07 -30.93 0.85
CA PRO A 562 18.60 -31.34 2.15
C PRO A 562 19.82 -32.27 2.02
N ASP A 563 19.92 -33.04 0.96
CA ASP A 563 21.06 -33.91 0.66
C ASP A 563 22.33 -33.13 0.29
N ILE A 564 22.19 -31.99 -0.40
CA ILE A 564 23.30 -31.08 -0.70
C ILE A 564 23.75 -30.38 0.59
N ALA A 565 22.80 -29.87 1.38
CA ALA A 565 23.09 -29.26 2.68
C ALA A 565 23.84 -30.22 3.61
N LYS A 566 23.43 -31.49 3.66
CA LYS A 566 24.10 -32.54 4.44
C LYS A 566 25.52 -32.80 3.95
N THR A 567 25.71 -32.90 2.63
CA THR A 567 27.03 -33.14 2.02
C THR A 567 28.00 -31.99 2.26
N LEU A 568 27.53 -30.75 2.10
CA LEU A 568 28.31 -29.53 2.28
C LEU A 568 28.40 -29.07 3.74
N LYS A 569 27.68 -29.72 4.66
CA LYS A 569 27.54 -29.34 6.08
C LYS A 569 27.14 -27.87 6.25
N SER A 570 26.20 -27.42 5.43
CA SER A 570 25.74 -26.03 5.38
C SER A 570 24.23 -25.96 5.25
N GLU A 571 23.55 -25.46 6.28
CA GLU A 571 22.10 -25.26 6.25
C GLU A 571 21.67 -24.22 5.19
N SER A 572 22.57 -23.31 4.82
CA SER A 572 22.31 -22.33 3.76
C SER A 572 22.12 -22.97 2.38
N SER A 573 22.57 -24.22 2.20
CA SER A 573 22.41 -25.00 0.97
C SER A 573 21.18 -25.92 0.99
N ASN A 574 20.23 -25.69 1.90
CA ASN A 574 18.98 -26.45 1.95
C ASN A 574 18.08 -26.22 0.74
N ASN A 575 18.24 -25.11 0.01
CA ASN A 575 17.45 -24.77 -1.18
C ASN A 575 18.37 -24.39 -2.35
N ALA A 576 19.33 -25.26 -2.68
CA ALA A 576 20.40 -25.02 -3.66
C ALA A 576 20.09 -25.58 -5.06
N ARG A 577 18.96 -26.27 -5.25
CA ARG A 577 18.56 -26.78 -6.57
C ARG A 577 17.86 -25.70 -7.40
N TRP A 578 18.01 -25.84 -8.71
CA TRP A 578 17.36 -24.98 -9.70
C TRP A 578 16.88 -25.82 -10.88
N ALA A 579 15.81 -25.36 -11.51
CA ALA A 579 15.33 -25.89 -12.77
C ALA A 579 14.62 -24.78 -13.54
N VAL A 580 14.64 -24.88 -14.86
CA VAL A 580 13.97 -23.94 -15.76
C VAL A 580 13.53 -24.69 -17.02
N ASP A 581 12.37 -24.32 -17.53
CA ASP A 581 11.90 -24.80 -18.83
C ASP A 581 12.31 -23.79 -19.92
N LEU A 582 13.09 -24.25 -20.89
CA LEU A 582 13.61 -23.43 -21.97
C LEU A 582 12.88 -23.78 -23.28
N PRO A 583 12.39 -22.78 -24.02
CA PRO A 583 11.89 -23.01 -25.36
C PRO A 583 13.07 -23.15 -26.33
N ALA A 584 13.05 -24.19 -27.16
CA ALA A 584 14.14 -24.52 -28.08
C ALA A 584 14.35 -23.44 -29.17
N ASN A 585 13.34 -22.64 -29.45
CA ASN A 585 13.41 -21.51 -30.40
C ASN A 585 14.40 -20.41 -29.97
N ASN A 586 14.81 -20.39 -28.70
CA ASN A 586 15.84 -19.49 -28.19
C ASN A 586 17.27 -19.95 -28.52
N LEU A 587 17.41 -21.17 -29.05
CA LEU A 587 18.68 -21.76 -29.45
C LEU A 587 18.81 -21.78 -30.98
N PRO A 588 20.04 -21.74 -31.52
CA PRO A 588 20.26 -21.90 -32.94
C PRO A 588 19.86 -23.32 -33.39
N ILE A 589 19.45 -23.46 -34.66
CA ILE A 589 19.25 -24.76 -35.30
C ILE A 589 20.59 -25.51 -35.33
N GLY A 590 20.56 -26.79 -34.99
CA GLY A 590 21.73 -27.65 -34.91
C GLY A 590 22.23 -27.91 -33.49
N PRO A 591 23.41 -28.54 -33.35
CA PRO A 591 23.98 -28.91 -32.05
C PRO A 591 24.50 -27.68 -31.30
N THR A 592 24.12 -27.58 -30.03
CA THR A 592 24.42 -26.46 -29.15
C THR A 592 24.83 -26.97 -27.76
N GLU A 593 25.97 -26.50 -27.25
CA GLU A 593 26.36 -26.72 -25.84
C GLU A 593 25.77 -25.61 -24.96
N ILE A 594 25.03 -25.99 -23.92
CA ILE A 594 24.54 -25.08 -22.88
C ILE A 594 25.41 -25.24 -21.64
N LYS A 595 25.90 -24.11 -21.13
CA LYS A 595 26.71 -24.01 -19.91
C LYS A 595 25.94 -23.23 -18.84
N ALA A 596 26.07 -23.65 -17.59
CA ALA A 596 25.48 -22.96 -16.45
C ALA A 596 26.56 -22.28 -15.60
N TRP A 597 26.24 -21.12 -15.05
CA TRP A 597 27.18 -20.24 -14.38
C TRP A 597 26.58 -19.62 -13.12
N VAL A 598 27.42 -19.39 -12.12
CA VAL A 598 27.11 -18.56 -10.96
C VAL A 598 28.04 -17.36 -10.91
N TYR A 599 27.53 -16.22 -10.47
CA TYR A 599 28.34 -15.03 -10.27
C TYR A 599 28.90 -15.01 -8.86
N ASN A 600 30.23 -14.95 -8.73
CA ASN A 600 30.93 -14.71 -7.48
C ASN A 600 31.27 -13.22 -7.36
N PRO A 601 30.56 -12.46 -6.51
CA PRO A 601 30.78 -11.02 -6.39
C PRO A 601 32.10 -10.65 -5.69
N VAL A 602 32.71 -11.56 -4.92
CA VAL A 602 33.97 -11.29 -4.20
C VAL A 602 35.14 -11.22 -5.17
N ASN A 603 35.21 -12.18 -6.08
CA ASN A 603 36.29 -12.24 -7.07
C ASN A 603 35.94 -11.50 -8.36
N ASN A 604 34.69 -11.05 -8.52
CA ASN A 604 34.16 -10.49 -9.77
C ASN A 604 34.31 -11.47 -10.95
N GLN A 605 33.84 -12.71 -10.76
CA GLN A 605 33.96 -13.79 -11.75
C GLN A 605 32.63 -14.53 -11.95
N PHE A 606 32.35 -14.92 -13.19
CA PHE A 606 31.39 -15.97 -13.50
C PHE A 606 32.09 -17.32 -13.43
N VAL A 607 31.64 -18.19 -12.52
CA VAL A 607 32.20 -19.52 -12.35
C VAL A 607 31.31 -20.54 -13.05
N LYS A 608 31.88 -21.31 -13.98
CA LYS A 608 31.15 -22.38 -14.68
C LYS A 608 30.81 -23.50 -13.68
N LEU A 609 29.55 -23.93 -13.67
CA LEU A 609 29.15 -25.15 -12.99
C LEU A 609 29.71 -26.38 -13.71
N ARG A 610 29.90 -27.49 -12.98
CA ARG A 610 30.37 -28.72 -13.60
C ARG A 610 29.30 -29.31 -14.52
N GLY A 611 29.74 -29.90 -15.62
CA GLY A 611 28.84 -30.42 -16.65
C GLY A 611 28.48 -29.40 -17.73
N SER A 612 27.76 -29.89 -18.73
CA SER A 612 27.25 -29.15 -19.88
C SER A 612 26.13 -29.95 -20.52
N ALA A 613 25.11 -29.27 -21.03
CA ALA A 613 24.04 -29.91 -21.78
C ALA A 613 24.30 -29.81 -23.28
N GLN A 614 24.35 -30.95 -23.97
CA GLN A 614 24.39 -30.99 -25.44
C GLN A 614 22.95 -31.10 -25.96
N VAL A 615 22.50 -30.12 -26.73
CA VAL A 615 21.14 -30.06 -27.26
C VAL A 615 21.20 -29.84 -28.77
N THR A 616 20.51 -30.68 -29.54
CA THR A 616 20.37 -30.51 -30.99
C THR A 616 18.97 -30.01 -31.29
N VAL A 617 18.86 -28.79 -31.85
CA VAL A 617 17.57 -28.25 -32.30
C VAL A 617 17.35 -28.61 -33.76
N GLU A 618 16.29 -29.34 -34.05
CA GLU A 618 15.86 -29.66 -35.41
C GLU A 618 14.86 -28.61 -35.92
N ASP A 619 14.97 -28.27 -37.20
CA ASP A 619 13.96 -27.43 -37.85
C ASP A 619 12.63 -28.19 -37.96
N GLU A 620 11.53 -27.46 -38.10
CA GLU A 620 10.26 -28.09 -38.47
C GLU A 620 10.30 -28.36 -39.97
N GLU A 621 10.27 -29.63 -40.37
CA GLU A 621 9.85 -29.98 -41.74
C GLU A 621 8.40 -29.57 -42.00
#